data_AF-A0A419DD63-F1
#
_entry.id   AF-A0A419DD63-F1
#
_cell.length_a   1.000
_cell.length_b   1.000
_cell.length_c   1.000
_cell.angle_alpha   90.00
_cell.angle_beta   90.00
_cell.angle_gamma   90.00
#
_symmetry.space_group_name_H-M   'P 1'
#
loop_
_entity.id
_entity.type
_entity.pdbx_description
1 polymer ?
#
loop_
_entity_poly.entity_id
_entity_poly.type
_entity_poly.pdbx_seq_one_letter_code
_entity_poly.pdbx_strand_id
1 'polypeptide(L)'
;MLQPNETRELKCVLTDEEMKNYSMALARKQQDLAQAELEKKAAASYHKERMERLTSEINTVSRNVVNGYEFRQVECYWDYLWNDGVKRLYRTDTGEMVDSKPINEYERQQHLKLEEKEDGEEFEEAQQEEKTEQSASQEEQGQSEEQEGEPEEDPTMPEPTKQGRKRRSEARA
;
A
#
# COMPACT_ATOMS: atom_id res chain seq x y z
N MET A 1 25.13 -4.02 1.60
CA MET A 1 24.01 -3.17 2.05
C MET A 1 22.75 -3.71 1.37
N LEU A 2 21.61 -3.79 2.06
CA LEU A 2 20.34 -4.05 1.36
C LEU A 2 19.82 -2.70 0.85
N GLN A 3 19.75 -2.54 -0.47
CA GLN A 3 18.95 -1.47 -1.07
C GLN A 3 17.47 -1.83 -0.88
N PRO A 4 16.57 -0.87 -0.60
CA PRO A 4 15.15 -1.19 -0.45
C PRO A 4 14.57 -1.48 -1.84
N ASN A 5 14.05 -2.70 -2.01
CA ASN A 5 13.39 -3.13 -3.23
C ASN A 5 11.92 -2.68 -3.21
N GLU A 6 11.46 -2.10 -4.32
CA GLU A 6 10.10 -1.62 -4.54
C GLU A 6 9.58 -2.19 -5.86
N THR A 7 8.51 -2.98 -5.84
CA THR A 7 7.86 -3.47 -7.07
C THR A 7 7.07 -2.34 -7.72
N ARG A 8 7.30 -2.07 -9.00
CA ARG A 8 6.50 -1.10 -9.78
C ARG A 8 5.99 -1.67 -11.08
N GLU A 9 4.82 -1.19 -11.51
CA GLU A 9 4.29 -1.45 -12.84
C GLU A 9 4.99 -0.55 -13.86
N LEU A 10 5.84 -1.15 -14.69
CA LEU A 10 6.64 -0.47 -15.70
C LEU A 10 6.27 -0.94 -17.09
N LYS A 11 6.42 -0.03 -18.06
CA LYS A 11 6.23 -0.34 -19.48
C LYS A 11 7.44 -1.16 -19.98
N CYS A 12 7.22 -2.45 -20.19
CA CYS A 12 8.15 -3.32 -20.90
C CYS A 12 7.77 -3.34 -22.38
N VAL A 13 8.67 -2.84 -23.25
CA VAL A 13 8.53 -3.00 -24.71
C VAL A 13 8.71 -4.48 -25.06
N LEU A 14 7.83 -5.03 -25.89
CA LEU A 14 7.88 -6.42 -26.29
C LEU A 14 8.96 -6.62 -27.37
N THR A 15 9.76 -7.68 -27.23
CA THR A 15 10.67 -8.14 -28.27
C THR A 15 9.91 -8.75 -29.46
N ASP A 16 10.56 -8.88 -30.63
CA ASP A 16 9.95 -9.54 -31.81
C ASP A 16 9.54 -10.99 -31.52
N GLU A 17 10.30 -11.71 -30.68
CA GLU A 17 9.97 -13.07 -30.25
C GLU A 17 8.75 -13.10 -29.32
N GLU A 18 8.66 -12.17 -28.34
CA GLU A 18 7.47 -11.99 -27.52
C GLU A 18 6.26 -11.65 -28.40
N MET A 19 6.35 -10.65 -29.30
CA MET A 19 5.27 -10.29 -30.25
C MET A 19 4.79 -11.50 -31.08
N LYS A 20 5.72 -12.34 -31.55
CA LYS A 20 5.40 -13.58 -32.26
C LYS A 20 4.67 -14.58 -31.35
N ASN A 21 5.05 -14.69 -30.09
CA ASN A 21 4.38 -15.53 -29.10
C ASN A 21 2.98 -15.00 -28.73
N TYR A 22 2.81 -13.68 -28.50
CA TYR A 22 1.49 -13.08 -28.23
C TYR A 22 0.56 -13.20 -29.45
N SER A 23 1.04 -13.01 -30.68
CA SER A 23 0.22 -13.18 -31.89
C SER A 23 -0.18 -14.64 -32.15
N MET A 24 0.69 -15.61 -31.88
CA MET A 24 0.29 -17.03 -31.86
C MET A 24 -0.72 -17.33 -30.75
N ALA A 25 -0.54 -16.76 -29.56
CA ALA A 25 -1.47 -16.93 -28.44
C ALA A 25 -2.85 -16.29 -28.72
N LEU A 26 -2.89 -15.16 -29.45
CA LEU A 26 -4.10 -14.51 -29.93
C LEU A 26 -4.85 -15.40 -30.93
N ALA A 27 -4.14 -15.91 -31.94
CA ALA A 27 -4.71 -16.81 -32.95
C ALA A 27 -5.29 -18.09 -32.34
N ARG A 28 -4.60 -18.70 -31.37
CA ARG A 28 -5.10 -19.86 -30.62
C ARG A 28 -6.38 -19.54 -29.85
N LYS A 29 -6.40 -18.46 -29.05
CA LYS A 29 -7.60 -18.06 -28.30
C LYS A 29 -8.78 -17.73 -29.22
N GLN A 30 -8.53 -17.12 -30.39
CA GLN A 30 -9.57 -16.84 -31.38
C GLN A 30 -10.17 -18.13 -31.96
N GLN A 31 -9.35 -19.17 -32.17
CA GLN A 31 -9.82 -20.50 -32.55
C GLN A 31 -10.59 -21.19 -31.41
N ASP A 32 -10.11 -21.09 -30.17
CA ASP A 32 -10.80 -21.60 -28.97
C ASP A 32 -12.18 -20.93 -28.76
N LEU A 33 -12.30 -19.63 -29.08
CA LEU A 33 -13.56 -18.89 -29.04
C LEU A 33 -14.53 -19.39 -30.12
N ALA A 34 -14.07 -19.51 -31.37
CA ALA A 34 -14.89 -20.04 -32.46
C ALA A 34 -15.37 -21.48 -32.19
N GLN A 35 -14.51 -22.31 -31.59
CA GLN A 35 -14.87 -23.66 -31.14
C GLN A 35 -15.94 -23.61 -30.02
N ALA A 36 -15.76 -22.76 -29.01
CA ALA A 36 -16.76 -22.58 -27.95
C ALA A 36 -18.10 -22.05 -28.47
N GLU A 37 -18.12 -21.23 -29.52
CA GLU A 37 -19.34 -20.76 -30.20
C GLU A 37 -20.09 -21.88 -30.96
N LEU A 38 -19.35 -22.84 -31.53
CA LEU A 38 -19.95 -24.05 -32.12
C LEU A 38 -20.54 -24.96 -31.02
N GLU A 39 -19.77 -25.22 -29.96
CA GLU A 39 -20.16 -26.09 -28.84
C GLU A 39 -21.32 -25.51 -28.00
N LYS A 40 -21.48 -24.18 -27.95
CA LYS A 40 -22.61 -23.48 -27.32
C LYS A 40 -23.99 -23.99 -27.76
N LYS A 41 -24.10 -24.55 -28.97
CA LYS A 41 -25.33 -25.17 -29.48
C LYS A 41 -25.75 -26.42 -28.71
N ALA A 42 -24.83 -27.05 -27.96
CA ALA A 42 -25.09 -28.22 -27.12
C ALA A 42 -25.25 -27.88 -25.62
N ALA A 43 -24.45 -26.95 -25.06
CA ALA A 43 -24.47 -26.63 -23.63
C ALA A 43 -24.33 -25.12 -23.32
N ALA A 44 -25.36 -24.35 -23.69
CA ALA A 44 -25.30 -22.89 -23.82
C ALA A 44 -24.82 -22.08 -22.61
N SER A 45 -25.02 -22.54 -21.36
CA SER A 45 -24.57 -21.83 -20.14
C SER A 45 -23.05 -21.90 -19.96
N TYR A 46 -22.50 -23.11 -19.86
CA TYR A 46 -21.07 -23.36 -19.65
C TYR A 46 -20.21 -22.73 -20.76
N HIS A 47 -20.62 -22.87 -22.03
CA HIS A 47 -19.89 -22.25 -23.13
C HIS A 47 -20.01 -20.72 -23.16
N LYS A 48 -21.06 -20.11 -22.60
CA LYS A 48 -21.14 -18.65 -22.47
C LYS A 48 -20.05 -18.10 -21.53
N GLU A 49 -19.89 -18.69 -20.34
CA GLU A 49 -18.84 -18.29 -19.40
C GLU A 49 -17.43 -18.49 -19.98
N ARG A 50 -17.23 -19.58 -20.74
CA ARG A 50 -15.99 -19.83 -21.48
C ARG A 50 -15.74 -18.77 -22.56
N MET A 51 -16.77 -18.40 -23.34
CA MET A 51 -16.67 -17.34 -24.36
C MET A 51 -16.34 -15.98 -23.75
N GLU A 52 -17.01 -15.58 -22.67
CA GLU A 52 -16.79 -14.28 -22.01
C GLU A 52 -15.35 -14.17 -21.47
N ARG A 53 -14.83 -15.25 -20.89
CA ARG A 53 -13.42 -15.36 -20.46
C ARG A 53 -12.46 -15.24 -21.65
N LEU A 54 -12.63 -16.07 -22.68
CA LEU A 54 -11.78 -16.04 -23.89
C LEU A 54 -11.81 -14.68 -24.57
N THR A 55 -12.96 -14.00 -24.62
CA THR A 55 -13.12 -12.65 -25.18
C THR A 55 -12.31 -11.62 -24.36
N SER A 56 -12.34 -11.70 -23.03
CA SER A 56 -11.54 -10.84 -22.15
C SER A 56 -10.03 -11.06 -22.32
N GLU A 57 -9.62 -12.33 -22.44
CA GLU A 57 -8.23 -12.69 -22.72
C GLU A 57 -7.76 -12.22 -24.11
N ILE A 58 -8.58 -12.40 -25.16
CA ILE A 58 -8.34 -11.91 -26.53
C ILE A 58 -8.21 -10.39 -26.54
N ASN A 59 -9.13 -9.67 -25.90
CA ASN A 59 -9.08 -8.20 -25.80
C ASN A 59 -7.83 -7.70 -25.07
N THR A 60 -7.27 -8.50 -24.15
CA THR A 60 -6.06 -8.13 -23.40
C THR A 60 -4.79 -8.43 -24.20
N VAL A 61 -4.67 -9.63 -24.77
CA VAL A 61 -3.56 -9.98 -25.68
C VAL A 61 -3.51 -9.07 -26.90
N SER A 62 -4.67 -8.77 -27.51
CA SER A 62 -4.78 -7.88 -28.67
C SER A 62 -4.28 -6.47 -28.36
N ARG A 63 -4.61 -5.92 -27.17
CA ARG A 63 -4.07 -4.62 -26.72
C ARG A 63 -2.55 -4.65 -26.56
N ASN A 64 -1.98 -5.70 -25.95
CA ASN A 64 -0.53 -5.80 -25.79
C ASN A 64 0.20 -5.90 -27.15
N VAL A 65 -0.35 -6.65 -28.11
CA VAL A 65 0.17 -6.76 -29.49
C VAL A 65 0.08 -5.42 -30.24
N VAL A 66 -1.07 -4.74 -30.21
CA VAL A 66 -1.26 -3.45 -30.90
C VAL A 66 -0.40 -2.33 -30.30
N ASN A 67 -0.20 -2.35 -28.98
CA ASN A 67 0.64 -1.37 -28.28
C ASN A 67 2.14 -1.64 -28.49
N GLY A 68 2.56 -2.89 -28.72
CA GLY A 68 3.97 -3.29 -28.71
C GLY A 68 4.63 -3.25 -27.33
N TYR A 69 3.84 -3.15 -26.25
CA TYR A 69 4.32 -3.13 -24.88
C TYR A 69 3.31 -3.71 -23.90
N GLU A 70 3.82 -4.23 -22.78
CA GLU A 70 3.08 -4.74 -21.64
C GLU A 70 3.45 -3.94 -20.39
N PHE A 71 2.48 -3.69 -19.51
CA PHE A 71 2.77 -3.22 -18.16
C PHE A 71 3.06 -4.44 -17.29
N ARG A 72 4.31 -4.57 -16.84
CA ARG A 72 4.77 -5.69 -16.02
C ARG A 72 5.16 -5.16 -14.64
N GLN A 73 4.82 -5.89 -13.59
CA GLN A 73 5.34 -5.63 -12.25
C GLN A 73 6.80 -6.09 -12.24
N VAL A 74 7.73 -5.15 -12.07
CA VAL A 74 9.18 -5.40 -12.04
C VAL A 74 9.75 -4.91 -10.72
N GLU A 75 10.67 -5.67 -10.15
CA GLU A 75 11.42 -5.23 -8.98
C GLU A 75 12.38 -4.10 -9.35
N CYS A 76 12.41 -3.06 -8.53
CA CYS A 76 13.29 -1.92 -8.70
C CYS A 76 14.01 -1.67 -7.37
N TYR A 77 15.29 -1.29 -7.42
CA TYR A 77 16.08 -0.99 -6.23
C TYR A 77 16.42 0.50 -6.16
N TRP A 78 16.38 1.06 -4.95
CA TRP A 78 16.83 2.43 -4.72
C TRP A 78 18.33 2.48 -4.44
N ASP A 79 19.04 3.20 -5.28
CA ASP A 79 20.43 3.59 -5.06
C ASP A 79 20.51 4.98 -4.44
N TYR A 80 21.35 5.15 -3.41
CA TYR A 80 21.41 6.35 -2.58
C TYR A 80 22.75 7.08 -2.79
N LEU A 81 22.73 8.15 -3.60
CA LEU A 81 23.89 9.00 -3.87
C LEU A 81 23.96 10.09 -2.80
N TRP A 82 24.49 9.73 -1.63
CA TRP A 82 24.57 10.62 -0.46
C TRP A 82 25.29 11.94 -0.75
N ASN A 83 26.33 11.93 -1.60
CA ASN A 83 27.07 13.13 -2.02
C ASN A 83 26.19 14.13 -2.81
N ASP A 84 25.30 13.62 -3.66
CA ASP A 84 24.39 14.43 -4.49
C ASP A 84 23.11 14.81 -3.71
N GLY A 85 22.84 14.15 -2.58
CA GLY A 85 21.58 14.26 -1.85
C GLY A 85 20.38 13.65 -2.58
N VAL A 86 20.61 12.75 -3.55
CA VAL A 86 19.58 12.19 -4.45
C VAL A 86 19.58 10.66 -4.38
N LYS A 87 18.38 10.05 -4.38
CA LYS A 87 18.19 8.62 -4.56
C LYS A 87 17.55 8.33 -5.92
N ARG A 88 18.08 7.33 -6.62
CA ARG A 88 17.66 6.93 -7.97
C ARG A 88 17.08 5.53 -7.93
N LEU A 89 15.96 5.33 -8.62
CA LEU A 89 15.34 4.02 -8.75
C LEU A 89 15.82 3.37 -10.04
N TYR A 90 16.40 2.18 -9.95
CA TYR A 90 16.85 1.40 -11.10
C TYR A 90 16.05 0.10 -11.23
N ARG A 91 15.72 -0.29 -12.47
CA ARG A 91 15.08 -1.57 -12.78
C ARG A 91 16.08 -2.73 -12.67
N THR A 92 15.73 -3.83 -12.00
CA THR A 92 16.62 -5.01 -11.88
C THR A 92 17.04 -5.60 -13.22
N ASP A 93 16.10 -5.69 -14.16
CA ASP A 93 16.27 -6.44 -15.42
C ASP A 93 17.24 -5.77 -16.41
N THR A 94 17.31 -4.44 -16.40
CA THR A 94 18.07 -3.65 -17.40
C THR A 94 19.03 -2.63 -16.82
N GLY A 95 18.97 -2.34 -15.51
CA GLY A 95 19.74 -1.26 -14.89
C GLY A 95 19.33 0.16 -15.32
N GLU A 96 18.23 0.31 -16.07
CA GLU A 96 17.75 1.63 -16.50
C GLU A 96 17.18 2.42 -15.33
N MET A 97 17.41 3.74 -15.34
CA MET A 97 16.90 4.67 -14.33
C MET A 97 15.42 4.96 -14.60
N VAL A 98 14.58 4.68 -13.61
CA VAL A 98 13.11 4.78 -13.67
C VAL A 98 12.61 6.08 -13.07
N ASP A 99 13.20 6.51 -11.95
CA ASP A 99 12.74 7.61 -11.10
C ASP A 99 13.95 8.19 -10.35
N SER A 100 13.86 9.45 -9.92
CA SER A 100 14.94 10.16 -9.21
C SER A 100 14.32 11.15 -8.23
N LYS A 101 14.53 10.93 -6.93
CA LYS A 101 13.95 11.73 -5.85
C LYS A 101 15.04 12.31 -4.95
N PRO A 102 14.87 13.53 -4.39
CA PRO A 102 15.76 13.98 -3.33
C PRO A 102 15.66 13.02 -2.13
N ILE A 103 16.79 12.78 -1.47
CA ILE A 103 16.85 12.09 -0.18
C ILE A 103 16.21 13.01 0.85
N ASN A 104 15.26 12.49 1.64
CA ASN A 104 14.60 13.28 2.68
C ASN A 104 15.55 13.53 3.86
N GLU A 105 15.33 14.59 4.65
CA GLU A 105 16.22 14.96 5.75
C GLU A 105 16.30 13.87 6.84
N TYR A 106 15.17 13.24 7.15
CA TYR A 106 15.08 12.06 8.01
C TYR A 106 15.87 10.84 7.48
N GLU A 107 16.02 10.69 6.16
CA GLU A 107 16.83 9.62 5.56
C GLU A 107 18.33 9.96 5.63
N ARG A 108 18.71 11.25 5.52
CA ARG A 108 20.09 11.70 5.76
C ARG A 108 20.54 11.46 7.20
N GLN A 109 19.66 11.70 8.18
CA GLN A 109 19.98 11.51 9.59
C GLN A 109 20.37 10.05 9.93
N GLN A 110 19.76 9.05 9.27
CA GLN A 110 20.10 7.64 9.48
C GLN A 110 21.48 7.22 8.92
N HIS A 111 22.06 8.01 8.01
CA HIS A 111 23.41 7.76 7.47
C HIS A 111 24.49 8.63 8.12
N LEU A 112 24.12 9.47 9.09
CA LEU A 112 25.08 10.21 9.89
C LEU A 112 25.84 9.21 10.78
N LYS A 113 27.13 8.99 10.48
CA LYS A 113 28.03 8.35 11.42
C LYS A 113 28.20 9.30 12.60
N LEU A 114 27.52 8.99 13.70
CA LEU A 114 27.85 9.55 14.99
C LEU A 114 29.25 9.02 15.34
N GLU A 115 30.26 9.87 15.25
CA GLU A 115 31.52 9.62 15.91
C GLU A 115 31.25 9.69 17.41
N GLU A 116 31.38 8.56 18.10
CA GLU A 116 31.28 8.49 19.55
C GLU A 116 32.46 9.24 20.17
N LYS A 117 32.27 10.55 20.32
CA LYS A 117 33.09 11.33 21.24
C LYS A 117 32.80 10.87 22.65
N GLU A 118 33.84 10.41 23.32
CA GLU A 118 33.85 10.19 24.78
C GLU A 118 33.91 11.54 25.51
N ASP A 119 32.93 12.42 25.25
CA ASP A 119 32.77 13.73 25.92
C ASP A 119 32.25 13.50 27.36
N GLY A 120 33.09 12.88 28.20
CA GLY A 120 32.84 12.62 29.61
C GLY A 120 33.08 13.87 30.46
N GLU A 121 32.16 14.83 30.40
CA GLU A 121 32.18 16.04 31.24
C GLU A 121 31.04 16.03 32.27
N GLU A 122 31.37 16.43 33.51
CA GLU A 122 30.53 16.24 34.70
C GLU A 122 29.46 17.34 34.82
N PHE A 123 28.18 16.95 34.87
CA PHE A 123 27.05 17.85 35.14
C PHE A 123 26.57 17.70 36.60
N GLU A 124 27.34 18.24 37.55
CA GLU A 124 26.87 18.51 38.92
C GLU A 124 26.54 20.01 39.13
N GLU A 125 25.85 20.30 40.23
CA GLU A 125 25.54 21.64 40.77
C GLU A 125 24.64 22.58 39.92
N ALA A 126 23.34 22.22 39.84
CA ALA A 126 22.26 23.16 39.49
C ALA A 126 20.95 22.94 40.30
N GLN A 127 21.04 22.48 41.57
CA GLN A 127 19.88 22.18 42.42
C GLN A 127 19.97 22.72 43.86
N GLN A 128 20.64 23.86 44.08
CA GLN A 128 20.72 24.51 45.41
C GLN A 128 20.35 26.00 45.34
N GLU A 129 19.05 26.32 45.38
CA GLU A 129 18.58 27.64 45.85
C GLU A 129 17.09 27.65 46.27
N GLU A 130 16.23 26.84 45.63
CA GLU A 130 14.77 26.81 45.85
C GLU A 130 14.33 26.04 47.15
N LYS A 131 15.04 26.22 48.28
CA LYS A 131 14.76 25.48 49.53
C LYS A 131 14.67 26.34 50.80
N THR A 132 14.34 27.62 50.67
CA THR A 132 14.46 28.58 51.80
C THR A 132 13.21 29.40 52.11
N GLU A 133 12.02 28.99 51.64
CA GLU A 133 10.75 29.73 51.91
C GLU A 133 9.54 28.88 52.33
N GLN A 134 9.64 27.54 52.39
CA GLN A 134 8.51 26.64 52.70
C GLN A 134 8.49 26.12 54.15
N SER A 135 8.70 27.00 55.15
CA SER A 135 8.70 26.62 56.56
C SER A 135 8.02 27.63 57.49
N ALA A 136 6.83 28.14 57.12
CA ALA A 136 6.15 29.20 57.87
C ALA A 136 4.60 29.18 57.89
N SER A 137 3.92 28.04 57.64
CA SER A 137 2.48 27.92 57.96
C SER A 137 1.97 26.47 58.02
N GLN A 138 1.86 25.92 59.23
CA GLN A 138 0.92 24.84 59.57
C GLN A 138 0.36 25.12 60.96
N GLU A 139 -0.92 25.50 61.06
CA GLU A 139 -1.83 25.13 62.16
C GLU A 139 -3.27 25.63 61.91
N GLU A 140 -4.23 24.91 62.50
CA GLU A 140 -5.71 25.03 62.46
C GLU A 140 -6.43 24.20 61.36
N GLN A 141 -7.03 23.05 61.72
CA GLN A 141 -8.41 22.85 62.21
C GLN A 141 -9.49 23.10 61.13
N GLY A 142 -10.48 22.23 60.86
CA GLY A 142 -10.79 20.88 61.38
C GLY A 142 -12.30 20.57 61.26
N GLN A 143 -12.69 19.28 61.15
CA GLN A 143 -14.09 18.77 61.12
C GLN A 143 -14.95 19.22 59.89
N SER A 144 -16.04 18.56 59.48
CA SER A 144 -16.56 17.18 59.63
C SER A 144 -17.63 16.90 58.56
N GLU A 145 -18.02 15.62 58.37
CA GLU A 145 -19.31 15.17 57.75
C GLU A 145 -19.55 15.56 56.24
N GLU A 146 -20.43 14.95 55.43
CA GLU A 146 -21.34 13.79 55.55
C GLU A 146 -21.65 13.24 54.12
N GLN A 147 -22.01 11.95 53.97
CA GLN A 147 -22.90 11.35 52.91
C GLN A 147 -22.60 11.57 51.40
N GLU A 148 -23.06 10.78 50.41
CA GLU A 148 -23.59 9.40 50.28
C GLU A 148 -23.48 8.97 48.79
N GLY A 149 -23.88 7.74 48.42
CA GLY A 149 -24.33 7.43 47.05
C GLY A 149 -23.42 6.57 46.15
N GLU A 150 -23.31 5.29 46.52
CA GLU A 150 -23.43 4.03 45.74
C GLU A 150 -23.25 3.94 44.19
N PRO A 151 -23.05 2.71 43.62
CA PRO A 151 -22.29 2.49 42.37
C PRO A 151 -23.13 2.01 41.16
N GLU A 152 -22.48 1.25 40.25
CA GLU A 152 -23.04 0.52 39.09
C GLU A 152 -23.45 1.42 37.88
N GLU A 153 -23.46 0.96 36.61
CA GLU A 153 -23.31 -0.40 36.05
C GLU A 153 -22.63 -0.35 34.65
N ASP A 154 -22.01 -1.46 34.23
CA ASP A 154 -21.62 -1.82 32.85
C ASP A 154 -22.46 -3.10 32.54
N PRO A 155 -23.04 -3.39 31.34
CA PRO A 155 -22.44 -3.17 30.01
C PRO A 155 -23.42 -3.03 28.79
N THR A 156 -22.95 -3.39 27.58
CA THR A 156 -23.64 -3.91 26.36
C THR A 156 -23.78 -3.06 25.07
N MET A 157 -23.57 -3.74 23.91
CA MET A 157 -23.96 -3.36 22.53
C MET A 157 -24.94 -4.41 21.95
N PRO A 158 -25.95 -4.07 21.09
CA PRO A 158 -25.93 -4.32 19.60
C PRO A 158 -26.77 -3.25 18.81
N GLU A 159 -27.23 -3.32 17.53
CA GLU A 159 -27.15 -4.22 16.34
C GLU A 159 -26.99 -3.28 15.10
N PRO A 160 -26.28 -3.68 14.01
CA PRO A 160 -26.03 -2.81 12.86
C PRO A 160 -27.29 -2.42 12.07
N THR A 161 -27.30 -1.19 11.52
CA THR A 161 -28.46 -0.61 10.83
C THR A 161 -28.71 -1.17 9.42
N LYS A 162 -29.90 -1.75 9.21
CA LYS A 162 -30.39 -2.21 7.90
C LYS A 162 -31.39 -1.21 7.29
N GLN A 163 -30.98 -0.45 6.28
CA GLN A 163 -31.89 0.30 5.40
C GLN A 163 -31.41 0.22 3.94
N GLY A 164 -32.24 -0.04 2.93
CA GLY A 164 -33.65 -0.46 2.98
C GLY A 164 -34.14 -0.95 1.62
N ARG A 165 -35.14 -1.86 1.59
CA ARG A 165 -35.80 -2.31 0.36
C ARG A 165 -37.01 -1.43 0.04
N LYS A 166 -37.11 -0.90 -1.18
CA LYS A 166 -38.42 -0.64 -1.81
C LYS A 166 -38.45 -1.20 -3.22
N ARG A 167 -39.51 -1.97 -3.50
CA ARG A 167 -39.89 -2.43 -4.86
C ARG A 167 -40.73 -1.34 -5.50
N ARG A 168 -40.69 -1.21 -6.83
CA ARG A 168 -41.89 -0.89 -7.60
C ARG A 168 -41.95 -1.75 -8.84
N SER A 169 -43.04 -2.49 -8.95
CA SER A 169 -43.43 -3.25 -10.14
C SER A 169 -44.43 -2.42 -10.92
N GLU A 170 -44.17 -2.20 -12.20
CA GLU A 170 -45.18 -1.76 -13.17
C GLU A 170 -45.15 -2.75 -14.34
N ALA A 171 -46.33 -3.03 -14.90
CA ALA A 171 -46.52 -4.08 -15.88
C ALA A 171 -47.58 -3.65 -16.90
N ARG A 172 -47.35 -3.99 -18.17
CA ARG A 172 -48.29 -3.95 -19.30
C ARG A 172 -49.14 -2.68 -19.47
N ALA A 173 -48.79 -1.91 -20.50
CA ALA A 173 -49.70 -1.66 -21.61
C ALA A 173 -49.05 -2.24 -22.88
#